data_AF-A0AA85BSE6-F1
#
_entry.id   AF-A0AA85BSE6-F1
#
_cell.length_a   1.000
_cell.length_b   1.000
_cell.length_c   1.000
_cell.angle_alpha   90.00
_cell.angle_beta   90.00
_cell.angle_gamma   90.00
#
_symmetry.space_group_name_H-M   'P 1'
#
loop_
_entity.id
_entity.type
_entity.pdbx_description
1 polymer ?
#
loop_
_entity_poly.entity_id
_entity_poly.type
_entity_poly.pdbx_seq_one_letter_code
_entity_poly.pdbx_strand_id
1 'polypeptide(L)'
;MLECGTPCELVRQFLTNLERRQRNLGKRKSKLDGYREKLQKGEVLKEEQKKAVESYDGVVQNISFVQEIVAQTKDLLSNMESVVDKQMSRLEAEHEKYTLSYLSIHMCLERFFASLDIPAVRSAVTKSSSETASSC
;
A
#
# COMPACT_ATOMS: atom_id res chain seq x y z
N MET A 1 4.26 -3.05 22.96
CA MET A 1 4.73 -3.39 21.61
C MET A 1 4.81 -2.10 20.83
N LEU A 2 5.96 -1.74 20.26
CA LEU A 2 6.01 -0.59 19.35
C LEU A 2 5.07 -0.87 18.19
N GLU A 3 4.07 -0.02 17.99
CA GLU A 3 3.25 -0.02 16.79
C GLU A 3 4.17 0.28 15.61
N CYS A 4 4.58 -0.77 14.92
CA CYS A 4 5.20 -0.65 13.62
C CYS A 4 4.10 -0.10 12.70
N GLY A 5 4.29 1.11 12.17
CA GLY A 5 3.34 1.72 11.24
C GLY A 5 3.02 0.77 10.08
N THR A 6 1.89 0.98 9.41
CA THR A 6 1.52 0.15 8.25
C THR A 6 2.69 0.10 7.25
N PRO A 7 2.89 -1.00 6.49
CA PRO A 7 4.04 -1.13 5.59
C PRO A 7 4.24 0.09 4.67
N CYS A 8 3.16 0.67 4.14
CA CYS A 8 3.20 1.87 3.32
C CYS A 8 3.73 3.10 4.09
N GLU A 9 3.37 3.24 5.37
CA GLU A 9 3.84 4.34 6.22
C GLU A 9 5.35 4.27 6.47
N LEU A 10 5.88 3.07 6.71
CA LEU A 10 7.33 2.87 6.88
C LEU A 10 8.10 3.22 5.60
N VAL A 11 7.58 2.79 4.44
CA VAL A 11 8.18 3.12 3.14
C VAL A 11 8.11 4.62 2.86
N ARG A 12 7.01 5.29 3.23
CA ARG A 12 6.87 6.76 3.12
C ARG A 12 7.88 7.50 4.00
N GLN A 13 8.09 7.04 5.23
CA GLN A 13 9.12 7.59 6.10
C GLN A 13 10.53 7.36 5.54
N PHE A 14 10.81 6.17 5.00
CA PHE A 14 12.07 5.88 4.33
C PHE A 14 12.31 6.80 3.12
N LEU A 15 11.30 6.98 2.26
CA LEU A 15 11.35 7.90 1.13
C LEU A 15 11.63 9.34 1.57
N THR A 16 10.95 9.81 2.61
CA THR A 16 11.17 11.16 3.18
C THR A 16 12.62 11.37 3.63
N ASN A 17 13.23 10.34 4.23
CA ASN A 17 14.63 10.38 4.63
C ASN A 17 15.58 10.42 3.42
N LEU A 18 15.29 9.67 2.35
CA LEU A 18 16.05 9.71 1.10
C LEU A 18 15.96 11.07 0.41
N GLU A 19 14.78 11.69 0.33
CA GLU A 19 14.61 13.03 -0.23
C GLU A 19 15.35 14.10 0.60
N ARG A 20 15.41 13.93 1.93
CA ARG A 20 16.27 14.76 2.79
C ARG A 20 17.74 14.55 2.47
N ARG A 21 18.18 13.30 2.28
CA ARG A 21 19.57 12.98 1.91
C ARG A 21 19.95 13.56 0.55
N GLN A 22 19.06 13.46 -0.44
CA GLN A 22 19.22 14.03 -1.77
C GLN A 22 19.43 15.55 -1.71
N ARG A 23 18.58 16.26 -0.96
CA ARG A 23 18.72 17.72 -0.73
C ARG A 23 20.05 18.06 -0.05
N ASN A 24 20.46 17.30 0.94
CA ASN A 24 21.73 17.51 1.64
C ASN A 24 22.94 17.31 0.71
N LEU A 25 22.92 16.30 -0.15
CA LEU A 25 23.95 16.10 -1.16
C LEU A 25 23.97 17.24 -2.19
N GLY A 26 22.81 17.73 -2.63
CA GLY A 26 22.71 18.92 -3.49
C GLY A 26 23.35 20.17 -2.87
N LYS A 27 23.08 20.43 -1.58
CA LYS A 27 23.72 21.51 -0.82
C LYS A 27 25.24 21.33 -0.73
N ARG A 28 25.72 20.10 -0.48
CA ARG A 28 27.15 19.78 -0.44
C ARG A 28 27.79 20.01 -1.81
N LYS A 29 27.15 19.56 -2.89
CA LYS A 29 27.63 19.78 -4.26
C LYS A 29 27.76 21.27 -4.58
N SER A 30 26.73 22.08 -4.30
CA SER A 30 26.77 23.54 -4.53
C SER A 30 27.92 24.22 -3.79
N LYS A 31 28.21 23.79 -2.55
CA LYS A 31 29.38 24.29 -1.80
C LYS A 31 30.71 23.92 -2.47
N LEU A 32 30.83 22.68 -2.97
CA LEU A 32 32.02 22.22 -3.66
C LEU A 32 32.19 22.89 -5.04
N ASP A 33 31.10 23.14 -5.76
CA ASP A 33 31.09 23.90 -7.01
C ASP A 33 31.72 25.29 -6.78
N GLY A 34 31.35 25.97 -5.69
CA GLY A 34 31.97 27.26 -5.32
C GLY A 34 33.47 27.16 -4.99
N TYR A 35 33.93 26.06 -4.39
CA TYR A 35 35.36 25.85 -4.17
C TYR A 35 36.12 25.59 -5.48
N ARG A 36 35.55 24.79 -6.38
CA ARG A 36 36.14 24.51 -7.70
C ARG A 36 36.23 25.78 -8.54
N GLU A 37 35.22 26.63 -8.50
CA GLU A 37 35.22 27.92 -9.20
C GLU A 37 36.33 28.84 -8.69
N LYS A 38 36.51 28.95 -7.36
CA LYS A 38 37.62 29.72 -6.75
C LYS A 38 38.99 29.20 -7.17
N LEU A 39 39.16 27.87 -7.17
CA LEU A 39 40.39 27.24 -7.61
C LEU A 39 40.66 27.53 -9.10
N GLN A 40 39.62 27.51 -9.93
CA GLN A 40 39.71 27.84 -11.36
C GLN A 40 40.08 29.31 -11.60
N LYS A 41 39.65 30.22 -10.71
CA LYS A 41 40.05 31.65 -10.70
C LYS A 41 41.47 31.88 -10.16
N GLY A 42 42.17 30.84 -9.72
CA GLY A 42 43.51 30.94 -9.16
C GLY A 42 43.56 31.38 -7.70
N GLU A 43 42.43 31.39 -6.98
CA GLU A 43 42.41 31.69 -5.56
C GLU A 43 43.03 30.55 -4.73
N VAL A 44 43.76 30.89 -3.67
CA VAL A 44 44.35 29.90 -2.77
C VAL A 44 43.28 29.39 -1.80
N LEU A 45 42.91 28.12 -1.95
CA LEU A 45 42.02 27.42 -1.03
C LEU A 45 42.78 26.93 0.22
N LYS A 46 42.08 26.88 1.35
CA LYS A 46 42.57 26.19 2.56
C LYS A 46 42.71 24.68 2.30
N GLU A 47 43.59 24.02 3.05
CA GLU A 47 43.87 22.59 2.87
C GLU A 47 42.61 21.71 2.97
N GLU A 48 41.75 21.99 3.94
CA GLU A 48 40.46 21.29 4.10
C GLU A 48 39.52 21.49 2.90
N GLN A 49 39.58 22.64 2.22
CA GLN A 49 38.77 22.93 1.05
C GLN A 49 39.28 22.18 -0.18
N LYS A 50 40.61 22.08 -0.35
CA LYS A 50 41.21 21.26 -1.41
C LYS A 50 40.83 19.80 -1.25
N LYS A 51 41.00 19.24 -0.04
CA LYS A 51 40.59 17.88 0.30
C LYS A 51 39.08 17.65 0.10
N ALA A 52 38.25 18.66 0.37
CA ALA A 52 36.82 18.56 0.11
C ALA A 52 36.50 18.49 -1.39
N VAL A 53 37.22 19.24 -2.23
CA VAL A 53 37.08 19.21 -3.70
C VAL A 53 37.45 17.85 -4.28
N GLU A 54 38.43 17.15 -3.72
CA GLU A 54 38.76 15.77 -4.12
C GLU A 54 37.57 14.80 -3.96
N SER A 55 36.64 15.08 -3.04
CA SER A 55 35.43 14.27 -2.84
C SER A 55 34.28 14.60 -3.81
N TYR A 56 34.45 15.56 -4.72
CA TYR A 56 33.38 16.08 -5.58
C TYR A 56 32.73 15.00 -6.44
N ASP A 57 33.52 14.21 -7.16
CA ASP A 57 32.99 13.18 -8.06
C ASP A 57 32.19 12.12 -7.28
N GLY A 58 32.67 11.75 -6.09
CA GLY A 58 31.93 10.86 -5.19
C GLY A 58 30.60 11.47 -4.71
N VAL A 59 30.53 12.79 -4.49
CA VAL A 59 29.26 13.46 -4.18
C VAL A 59 28.31 13.45 -5.38
N VAL A 60 28.81 13.68 -6.60
CA VAL A 60 28.01 13.63 -7.82
C VAL A 60 27.44 12.22 -8.06
N GLN A 61 28.28 11.18 -7.95
CA GLN A 61 27.83 9.79 -8.06
C GLN A 61 26.76 9.44 -7.02
N ASN A 62 26.95 9.86 -5.76
CA ASN A 62 25.97 9.65 -4.71
C ASN A 62 24.64 10.37 -4.99
N ILE A 63 24.65 11.53 -5.63
CA ILE A 63 23.42 12.23 -6.03
C ILE A 63 22.65 11.40 -7.04
N SER A 64 23.32 10.91 -8.09
CA SER A 64 22.70 10.07 -9.11
C SER A 64 22.12 8.78 -8.51
N PHE A 65 22.88 8.13 -7.62
CA PHE A 65 22.42 6.93 -6.93
C PHE A 65 21.18 7.20 -6.06
N VAL A 66 21.21 8.25 -5.24
CA VAL A 66 20.05 8.60 -4.39
C VAL A 66 18.84 9.01 -5.24
N GLN A 67 19.04 9.68 -6.37
CA GLN A 67 17.97 10.01 -7.32
C GLN A 67 17.26 8.75 -7.83
N GLU A 68 18.03 7.73 -8.21
CA GLU A 68 17.49 6.45 -8.68
C GLU A 68 16.70 5.73 -7.59
N ILE A 69 17.25 5.63 -6.37
CA ILE A 69 16.56 4.97 -5.25
C ILE A 69 15.27 5.73 -4.87
N VAL A 70 15.29 7.07 -4.89
CA VAL A 70 14.07 7.87 -4.65
C VAL A 70 12.99 7.56 -5.68
N ALA A 71 13.35 7.44 -6.96
CA ALA A 71 12.40 7.09 -8.01
C ALA A 71 11.81 5.68 -7.81
N GLN A 72 12.67 4.68 -7.64
CA GLN A 72 12.25 3.28 -7.41
C GLN A 72 11.39 3.14 -6.14
N THR A 73 11.70 3.90 -5.09
CA THR A 73 10.93 3.88 -3.84
C THR A 73 9.55 4.51 -4.00
N LYS A 74 9.43 5.56 -4.83
CA LYS A 74 8.13 6.17 -5.17
C LYS A 74 7.24 5.18 -5.92
N ASP A 75 7.80 4.49 -6.91
CA ASP A 75 7.08 3.48 -7.67
C ASP A 75 6.65 2.32 -6.77
N LEU A 76 7.53 1.86 -5.87
CA LEU A 76 7.21 0.85 -4.88
C LEU A 76 6.05 1.28 -3.98
N LEU A 77 6.09 2.50 -3.43
CA LEU A 77 5.03 3.01 -2.55
C LEU A 77 3.68 3.06 -3.28
N SER A 78 3.65 3.58 -4.50
CA SER A 78 2.42 3.64 -5.31
C SER A 78 1.85 2.25 -5.60
N ASN A 79 2.71 1.29 -5.92
CA ASN A 79 2.29 -0.10 -6.14
C ASN A 79 1.74 -0.73 -4.86
N MET A 80 2.37 -0.49 -3.72
CA MET A 80 1.90 -0.99 -2.42
C MET A 80 0.53 -0.42 -2.06
N GLU A 81 0.32 0.88 -2.22
CA GLU A 81 -0.96 1.55 -2.00
C GLU A 81 -2.05 0.94 -2.90
N SER A 82 -1.78 0.76 -4.20
CA SER A 82 -2.73 0.14 -5.13
C SER A 82 -3.11 -1.30 -4.74
N VAL A 83 -2.16 -2.09 -4.24
CA VAL A 83 -2.42 -3.46 -3.79
C VAL A 83 -3.30 -3.46 -2.55
N VAL A 84 -3.02 -2.58 -1.59
CA VAL A 84 -3.82 -2.43 -0.36
C VAL A 84 -5.26 -2.04 -0.69
N ASP A 85 -5.45 -1.04 -1.55
CA ASP A 85 -6.78 -0.57 -1.94
C ASP A 85 -7.58 -1.68 -2.64
N LYS A 86 -6.97 -2.37 -3.61
CA LYS A 86 -7.61 -3.51 -4.29
C LYS A 86 -8.00 -4.62 -3.34
N GLN A 87 -7.15 -4.92 -2.36
CA GLN A 87 -7.44 -5.95 -1.37
C GLN A 87 -8.61 -5.53 -0.47
N MET A 88 -8.65 -4.27 -0.05
CA MET A 88 -9.74 -3.73 0.78
C MET A 88 -11.07 -3.75 0.03
N SER A 89 -11.11 -3.24 -1.20
CA SER A 89 -12.33 -3.26 -2.03
C SER A 89 -12.81 -4.69 -2.33
N ARG A 90 -11.88 -5.64 -2.52
CA ARG A 90 -12.26 -7.06 -2.70
C ARG A 90 -12.91 -7.63 -1.45
N LEU A 91 -12.34 -7.38 -0.27
CA LEU A 91 -12.89 -7.85 1.00
C LEU A 91 -14.27 -7.25 1.26
N GLU A 92 -14.48 -5.98 0.97
CA GLU A 92 -15.79 -5.32 1.07
C GLU A 92 -16.83 -5.97 0.14
N ALA A 93 -16.47 -6.21 -1.12
CA ALA A 93 -17.37 -6.86 -2.09
C ALA A 93 -17.70 -8.32 -1.70
N GLU A 94 -16.73 -9.06 -1.17
CA GLU A 94 -16.93 -10.42 -0.67
C GLU A 94 -17.86 -10.44 0.55
N HIS A 95 -17.69 -9.48 1.46
CA HIS A 95 -18.56 -9.32 2.63
C HIS A 95 -19.99 -8.98 2.20
N GLU A 96 -20.19 -8.01 1.31
CA GLU A 96 -21.51 -7.64 0.79
C GLU A 96 -22.21 -8.83 0.10
N LYS A 97 -21.48 -9.55 -0.75
CA LYS A 97 -22.00 -10.75 -1.42
C LYS A 97 -22.43 -11.82 -0.42
N TYR A 98 -21.64 -12.04 0.64
CA TYR A 98 -21.99 -12.97 1.70
C TYR A 98 -23.26 -12.52 2.45
N THR A 99 -23.35 -11.24 2.83
CA THR A 99 -24.53 -10.68 3.51
C THR A 99 -25.79 -10.83 2.65
N LEU A 100 -25.72 -10.52 1.35
CA LEU A 100 -26.86 -10.66 0.43
C LEU A 100 -27.29 -12.12 0.29
N SER A 101 -26.34 -13.06 0.15
CA SER A 101 -26.63 -14.49 0.07
C SER A 101 -27.30 -14.98 1.35
N TYR A 102 -26.79 -14.57 2.50
CA TYR A 102 -27.36 -14.93 3.80
C TYR A 102 -28.79 -14.39 3.95
N LEU A 103 -29.01 -13.12 3.63
CA LEU A 103 -30.32 -12.49 3.71
C LEU A 103 -31.31 -13.14 2.74
N SER A 104 -30.89 -13.49 1.53
CA SER A 104 -31.75 -14.19 0.57
C SER A 104 -32.23 -15.53 1.11
N ILE A 105 -31.34 -16.32 1.73
CA ILE A 105 -31.71 -17.60 2.34
C ILE A 105 -32.70 -17.36 3.49
N HIS A 106 -32.40 -16.41 4.37
CA HIS A 106 -33.26 -16.06 5.49
C HIS A 106 -34.66 -15.65 5.02
N MET A 107 -34.77 -14.78 4.02
CA MET A 107 -36.06 -14.35 3.46
C MET A 107 -36.87 -15.50 2.86
N CYS A 108 -36.20 -16.44 2.18
CA CYS A 108 -36.86 -17.64 1.64
C CYS A 108 -37.40 -18.53 2.77
N LEU A 109 -36.62 -18.74 3.83
CA LEU A 109 -37.03 -19.53 4.98
C LEU A 109 -38.20 -18.87 5.74
N GLU A 110 -38.12 -17.56 5.99
CA GLU A 110 -39.20 -16.79 6.62
C GLU A 110 -40.50 -16.90 5.81
N ARG A 111 -40.44 -16.72 4.49
CA ARG A 111 -41.62 -16.89 3.63
C ARG A 111 -42.17 -18.30 3.66
N PHE A 112 -41.29 -19.31 3.69
CA PHE A 112 -41.70 -20.71 3.79
C PHE A 112 -42.37 -20.98 5.14
N PHE A 113 -41.77 -20.59 6.26
CA PHE A 113 -42.35 -20.77 7.58
C PHE A 113 -43.68 -20.05 7.73
N ALA A 114 -43.80 -18.80 7.26
CA ALA A 114 -45.07 -18.09 7.23
C ALA A 114 -46.13 -18.83 6.39
N SER A 115 -45.74 -19.50 5.31
CA SER A 115 -46.68 -20.31 4.52
C SER A 115 -47.14 -21.58 5.25
N LEU A 116 -46.32 -22.13 6.16
CA LEU A 116 -46.71 -23.28 6.97
C LEU A 116 -47.77 -22.93 8.02
N ASP A 117 -47.93 -21.66 8.37
CA ASP A 117 -49.04 -21.25 9.24
C ASP A 117 -50.41 -21.50 8.60
N ILE A 118 -50.47 -21.59 7.26
CA ILE A 118 -51.67 -21.96 6.51
C ILE A 118 -51.91 -23.47 6.65
N PRO A 119 -53.02 -23.92 7.29
CA PRO A 119 -53.26 -25.34 7.56
C PRO A 119 -53.24 -26.25 6.32
N ALA A 120 -53.81 -25.77 5.21
CA ALA A 120 -53.82 -26.51 3.94
C ALA A 120 -52.40 -26.74 3.39
N VAL A 121 -51.52 -25.74 3.46
CA VAL A 121 -50.13 -25.83 3.00
C VAL A 121 -49.35 -26.80 3.89
N ARG A 122 -49.50 -26.69 5.21
CA ARG A 122 -48.86 -27.59 6.18
C ARG A 122 -49.25 -29.05 5.96
N SER A 123 -50.53 -29.35 5.81
CA SER A 123 -51.00 -30.72 5.53
C SER A 123 -50.46 -31.26 4.21
N ALA A 124 -50.37 -30.43 3.16
CA ALA A 124 -49.79 -30.83 1.89
C ALA A 124 -48.29 -31.17 2.02
N VAL A 125 -47.51 -30.32 2.71
CA VAL A 125 -46.08 -30.57 2.95
C VAL A 125 -45.86 -31.85 3.74
N THR A 126 -46.59 -32.08 4.85
CA THR A 126 -46.46 -33.31 5.65
C THR A 126 -46.79 -34.56 4.84
N LYS A 127 -47.82 -34.50 4.00
CA LYS A 127 -48.20 -35.61 3.12
C LYS A 127 -47.09 -35.93 2.11
N SER A 128 -46.59 -34.92 1.41
CA SER A 128 -45.50 -35.10 0.45
C SER A 128 -44.23 -35.64 1.10
N SER A 129 -43.86 -35.17 2.31
CA SER A 129 -42.72 -35.71 3.05
C SER A 129 -42.87 -37.20 3.36
N SER A 130 -44.07 -37.65 3.75
CA SER A 130 -44.35 -39.06 4.03
C SER A 130 -44.33 -39.97 2.79
N GLU A 131 -44.72 -39.45 1.63
CA GLU A 131 -44.70 -40.17 0.35
C GLU A 131 -43.26 -40.39 -0.16
N THR A 132 -42.38 -39.38 -0.01
CA THR A 132 -40.94 -39.53 -0.31
C THR A 132 -40.23 -40.52 0.60
N ALA A 133 -40.58 -40.57 1.89
CA ALA A 133 -39.98 -41.51 2.85
C ALA A 133 -40.41 -42.97 2.62
N SER A 134 -41.53 -43.19 1.93
CA SER A 134 -42.05 -44.54 1.61
C SER A 134 -41.55 -45.07 0.26
N SER A 135 -40.85 -44.24 -0.52
CA SER A 135 -40.33 -44.58 -1.86
C SER A 135 -38.81 -44.82 -1.89
N CYS A 136 -38.13 -44.71 -0.75
CA CYS A 136 -36.74 -45.13 -0.52
C CYS A 136 -36.73 -46.45 0.25
#